data_AF-A0A5C8ZXN7-F1
#
_entry.id   AF-A0A5C8ZXN7-F1
#
_cell.length_a   1.000
_cell.length_b   1.000
_cell.length_c   1.000
_cell.angle_alpha   90.00
_cell.angle_beta   90.00
_cell.angle_gamma   90.00
#
_symmetry.space_group_name_H-M   'P 1'
#
loop_
_entity.id
_entity.type
_entity.pdbx_description
1 polymer ?
#
loop_
_entity_poly.entity_id
_entity_poly.type
_entity_poly.pdbx_seq_one_letter_code
_entity_poly.pdbx_strand_id
1 'polypeptide(L)'
;MLSALLRAGLALWLGSALCTHADPSFDDLKAQFQRPATVPHPENNPYSQAKFALGQRLFFDPRLSRDNDISCATCHIASKGWEDGRPRAVGSDSLVHERHSPTLENLAWSSALLWDGRAPTLESQVWFPLTAHDEMAQDVRQLQEELGADENYVASFAAAYPGKGISLITLSAAVATFQREIVSPMAPFDRWVDGEEQAINTQAKQGFALFTGKAGCSACHSGWRFTDDAFHDTGLPAGEDSGRYRFSRDGGSALPPARPD
;
A
#
# COMPACT_ATOMS: atom_id res chain seq x y z
N MET A 1 -64.56 39.56 52.99
CA MET A 1 -63.81 40.01 51.80
C MET A 1 -62.38 39.53 51.93
N LEU A 2 -61.89 38.79 50.91
CA LEU A 2 -60.47 38.53 50.56
C LEU A 2 -59.59 37.78 51.61
N SER A 3 -58.68 36.87 51.30
CA SER A 3 -58.20 36.21 50.08
C SER A 3 -57.30 35.05 50.52
N ALA A 4 -57.41 33.87 49.90
CA ALA A 4 -56.43 32.79 50.05
C ALA A 4 -55.68 32.62 48.72
N LEU A 5 -54.36 32.84 48.74
CA LEU A 5 -53.45 32.67 47.61
C LEU A 5 -52.85 31.27 47.66
N LEU A 6 -53.22 30.40 46.71
CA LEU A 6 -52.46 29.19 46.38
C LEU A 6 -51.59 29.45 45.16
N ARG A 7 -50.27 29.34 45.31
CA ARG A 7 -49.31 29.31 44.19
C ARG A 7 -49.08 27.85 43.80
N ALA A 8 -49.54 27.46 42.61
CA ALA A 8 -49.15 26.21 41.97
C ALA A 8 -47.83 26.44 41.19
N GLY A 9 -46.76 25.76 41.59
CA GLY A 9 -45.51 25.71 40.85
C GLY A 9 -45.56 24.57 39.82
N LEU A 10 -45.45 24.92 38.54
CA LEU A 10 -45.35 23.96 37.44
C LEU A 10 -43.86 23.66 37.19
N ALA A 11 -43.40 22.46 37.56
CA ALA A 11 -42.05 22.01 37.23
C ALA A 11 -42.05 21.37 35.83
N LEU A 12 -41.51 22.07 34.83
CA LEU A 12 -41.21 21.49 33.52
C LEU A 12 -39.96 20.61 33.63
N TRP A 13 -40.15 19.29 33.55
CA TRP A 13 -39.07 18.34 33.30
C TRP A 13 -38.73 18.34 31.80
N LEU A 14 -37.66 19.05 31.43
CA LEU A 14 -37.01 18.85 30.13
C LEU A 14 -36.25 17.53 30.17
N GLY A 15 -36.87 16.48 29.65
CA GLY A 15 -36.20 15.20 29.42
C GLY A 15 -35.17 15.35 28.31
N SER A 16 -33.89 15.43 28.67
CA SER A 16 -32.77 15.31 27.75
C SER A 16 -32.78 13.89 27.18
N ALA A 17 -33.26 13.73 25.95
CA ALA A 17 -33.07 12.49 25.20
C ALA A 17 -31.57 12.33 24.92
N LEU A 18 -30.89 11.57 25.78
CA LEU A 18 -29.55 11.08 25.52
C LEU A 18 -29.66 10.09 24.35
N CYS A 19 -29.34 10.55 23.14
CA CYS A 19 -29.10 9.66 22.02
C CYS A 19 -27.87 8.79 22.35
N THR A 20 -28.10 7.60 22.90
CA THR A 20 -27.07 6.58 23.02
C THR A 20 -26.71 6.14 21.61
N HIS A 21 -25.64 6.69 21.05
CA HIS A 21 -24.99 6.07 19.90
C HIS A 21 -24.39 4.77 20.41
N ALA A 22 -25.07 3.66 20.17
CA ALA A 22 -24.50 2.35 20.43
C ALA A 22 -23.26 2.20 19.55
N ASP A 23 -22.15 1.73 20.12
CA ASP A 23 -20.97 1.40 19.34
C ASP A 23 -21.36 0.37 18.25
N PRO A 24 -20.83 0.50 17.02
CA PRO A 24 -21.14 -0.41 15.94
C PRO A 24 -20.83 -1.85 16.35
N SER A 25 -21.70 -2.78 15.98
CA SER A 25 -21.49 -4.20 16.27
C SER A 25 -20.26 -4.72 15.50
N PHE A 26 -19.68 -5.83 15.95
CA PHE A 26 -18.61 -6.46 15.16
C PHE A 26 -19.10 -6.87 13.77
N ASP A 27 -20.37 -7.24 13.62
CA ASP A 27 -20.92 -7.61 12.32
C ASP A 27 -20.90 -6.42 11.34
N ASP A 28 -21.25 -5.23 11.81
CA ASP A 28 -21.18 -3.99 11.01
C ASP A 28 -19.74 -3.60 10.66
N LEU A 29 -18.80 -3.84 11.57
CA LEU A 29 -17.38 -3.57 11.36
C LEU A 29 -16.76 -4.56 10.39
N LYS A 30 -17.03 -5.86 10.51
CA LYS A 30 -16.47 -6.91 9.66
C LYS A 30 -16.71 -6.65 8.17
N ALA A 31 -17.91 -6.20 7.80
CA ALA A 31 -18.23 -5.89 6.41
C ALA A 31 -17.26 -4.86 5.78
N GLN A 32 -16.72 -3.93 6.58
CA GLN A 32 -15.78 -2.91 6.10
C GLN A 32 -14.36 -3.46 5.89
N PHE A 33 -14.02 -4.58 6.53
CA PHE A 33 -12.71 -5.22 6.46
C PHE A 33 -12.70 -6.46 5.56
N GLN A 34 -13.78 -6.70 4.82
CA GLN A 34 -13.87 -7.87 3.96
C GLN A 34 -12.91 -7.76 2.78
N ARG A 35 -12.13 -8.82 2.57
CA ARG A 35 -11.14 -8.89 1.49
C ARG A 35 -11.83 -9.08 0.12
N PRO A 36 -11.41 -8.35 -0.93
CA PRO A 36 -11.87 -8.58 -2.29
C PRO A 36 -11.53 -9.98 -2.80
N ALA A 37 -12.44 -10.58 -3.56
CA ALA A 37 -12.28 -11.93 -4.08
C ALA A 37 -11.32 -12.03 -5.29
N THR A 38 -11.03 -10.92 -5.96
CA THR A 38 -10.27 -10.90 -7.22
C THR A 38 -9.18 -9.84 -7.21
N VAL A 39 -8.04 -10.18 -7.80
CA VAL A 39 -6.94 -9.25 -8.06
C VAL A 39 -7.30 -8.34 -9.23
N PRO A 40 -7.32 -7.00 -9.06
CA PRO A 40 -7.62 -6.08 -10.14
C PRO A 40 -6.42 -5.93 -11.08
N HIS A 41 -6.70 -5.87 -12.38
CA HIS A 41 -5.74 -5.50 -13.42
C HIS A 41 -6.34 -4.36 -14.26
N PRO A 42 -5.57 -3.31 -14.60
CA PRO A 42 -6.12 -2.17 -15.33
C PRO A 42 -6.39 -2.54 -16.80
N GLU A 43 -7.35 -1.87 -17.42
CA GLU A 43 -7.76 -2.13 -18.81
C GLU A 43 -6.61 -2.00 -19.83
N ASN A 44 -5.67 -1.09 -19.56
CA ASN A 44 -4.50 -0.87 -20.41
C ASN A 44 -3.37 -1.90 -20.18
N ASN A 45 -3.44 -2.70 -19.11
CA ASN A 45 -2.53 -3.81 -18.84
C ASN A 45 -3.27 -5.00 -18.20
N PRO A 46 -4.16 -5.67 -18.95
CA PRO A 46 -4.91 -6.80 -18.42
C PRO A 46 -3.99 -7.99 -18.17
N TYR A 47 -4.38 -8.84 -17.23
CA TYR A 47 -3.67 -10.08 -16.92
C TYR A 47 -3.57 -11.00 -18.14
N SER A 48 -2.41 -11.63 -18.30
CA SER A 48 -2.26 -12.86 -19.07
C SER A 48 -1.12 -13.69 -18.47
N GLN A 49 -1.19 -15.01 -18.62
CA GLN A 49 -0.12 -15.90 -18.13
C GLN A 49 1.24 -15.56 -18.76
N ALA A 50 1.27 -15.14 -20.03
CA ALA A 50 2.50 -14.74 -20.71
C ALA A 50 3.13 -13.49 -20.09
N LYS A 51 2.31 -12.47 -19.77
CA LYS A 51 2.79 -11.26 -19.07
C LYS A 51 3.25 -11.55 -17.66
N PHE A 52 2.51 -12.38 -16.92
CA PHE A 52 2.89 -12.80 -15.57
C PHE A 52 4.23 -13.54 -15.58
N ALA A 53 4.40 -14.52 -16.47
CA ALA A 53 5.64 -15.30 -16.57
C ALA A 53 6.85 -14.43 -16.98
N LEU A 54 6.66 -13.52 -17.93
CA LEU A 54 7.69 -12.55 -18.31
C LEU A 54 8.04 -11.62 -17.14
N GLY A 55 7.03 -11.09 -16.45
CA GLY A 55 7.19 -10.23 -15.29
C GLY A 55 7.95 -10.90 -14.15
N GLN A 56 7.59 -12.16 -13.85
CA GLN A 56 8.28 -12.97 -12.87
C GLN A 56 9.74 -13.14 -13.26
N ARG A 57 10.02 -13.52 -14.51
CA ARG A 57 11.41 -13.69 -14.96
C ARG A 57 12.22 -12.41 -14.79
N LEU A 58 11.69 -11.27 -15.22
CA LEU A 58 12.33 -9.96 -15.09
C LEU A 58 12.55 -9.58 -13.61
N PHE A 59 11.58 -9.81 -12.73
CA PHE A 59 11.66 -9.46 -11.31
C PHE A 59 12.86 -10.09 -10.58
N PHE A 60 13.25 -11.30 -10.99
CA PHE A 60 14.36 -12.06 -10.41
C PHE A 60 15.65 -12.00 -11.24
N ASP A 61 15.68 -11.29 -12.36
CA ASP A 61 16.85 -11.25 -13.24
C ASP A 61 17.77 -10.09 -12.85
N PRO A 62 19.00 -10.35 -12.38
CA PRO A 62 19.92 -9.30 -11.96
C PRO A 62 20.46 -8.49 -13.14
N ARG A 63 20.31 -8.96 -14.38
CA ARG A 63 20.65 -8.17 -15.59
C ARG A 63 19.84 -6.88 -15.73
N LEU A 64 18.82 -6.69 -14.89
CA LEU A 64 18.11 -5.43 -14.85
C LEU A 64 18.91 -4.33 -14.14
N SER A 65 19.97 -4.63 -13.38
CA SER A 65 20.88 -3.61 -12.81
C SER A 65 22.10 -3.36 -13.69
N ARG A 66 22.72 -2.19 -13.54
CA ARG A 66 23.93 -1.78 -14.28
C ARG A 66 25.05 -2.81 -14.24
N ASP A 67 25.28 -3.39 -13.05
CA ASP A 67 26.41 -4.29 -12.79
C ASP A 67 25.98 -5.78 -12.82
N ASN A 68 24.76 -6.06 -13.29
CA ASN A 68 24.18 -7.39 -13.43
C ASN A 68 24.15 -8.23 -12.14
N ASP A 69 23.96 -7.59 -10.98
CA ASP A 69 24.04 -8.17 -9.64
C ASP A 69 22.85 -7.86 -8.72
N ILE A 70 21.96 -6.95 -9.11
CA ILE A 70 20.78 -6.52 -8.35
C ILE A 70 19.52 -6.78 -9.18
N SER A 71 18.53 -7.43 -8.56
CA SER A 71 17.19 -7.60 -9.12
C SER A 71 16.16 -6.97 -8.17
N CYS A 72 14.90 -6.88 -8.57
CA CYS A 72 13.82 -6.46 -7.67
C CYS A 72 13.78 -7.37 -6.42
N ALA A 73 14.06 -8.67 -6.59
CA ALA A 73 14.10 -9.65 -5.52
C ALA A 73 15.27 -9.49 -4.54
N THR A 74 16.28 -8.67 -4.84
CA THR A 74 17.37 -8.34 -3.90
C THR A 74 16.83 -7.56 -2.71
N CYS A 75 15.90 -6.63 -2.95
CA CYS A 75 15.28 -5.78 -1.93
C CYS A 75 13.88 -6.25 -1.50
N HIS A 76 13.20 -7.04 -2.32
CA HIS A 76 11.85 -7.55 -2.07
C HIS A 76 11.84 -9.08 -1.98
N ILE A 77 12.23 -9.61 -0.82
CA ILE A 77 12.46 -11.03 -0.60
C ILE A 77 11.16 -11.71 -0.15
N ALA A 78 10.66 -12.65 -0.94
CA ALA A 78 9.39 -13.34 -0.67
C ALA A 78 9.30 -13.97 0.73
N SER A 79 10.40 -14.57 1.24
CA SER A 79 10.43 -15.19 2.57
C SER A 79 10.45 -14.18 3.74
N LYS A 80 10.55 -12.89 3.44
CA LYS A 80 10.51 -11.78 4.40
C LYS A 80 9.31 -10.86 4.16
N GLY A 81 8.21 -11.41 3.66
CA GLY A 81 7.01 -10.61 3.36
C GLY A 81 7.25 -9.61 2.23
N TRP A 82 8.14 -9.94 1.28
CA TRP A 82 8.52 -9.08 0.15
C TRP A 82 9.21 -7.77 0.55
N GLU A 83 9.96 -7.82 1.64
CA GLU A 83 10.89 -6.80 2.12
C GLU A 83 12.33 -7.35 2.15
N ASP A 84 13.32 -6.56 2.56
CA ASP A 84 14.71 -7.01 2.72
C ASP A 84 15.09 -7.34 4.17
N GLY A 85 14.24 -6.97 5.14
CA GLY A 85 14.49 -7.11 6.58
C GLY A 85 15.59 -6.18 7.12
N ARG A 86 15.86 -5.07 6.44
CA ARG A 86 16.84 -4.05 6.85
C ARG A 86 16.12 -2.75 7.23
N PRO A 87 16.70 -1.93 8.15
CA PRO A 87 16.16 -0.60 8.42
C PRO A 87 16.16 0.31 7.19
N ARG A 88 17.15 0.15 6.31
CA ARG A 88 17.25 0.81 5.00
C ARG A 88 17.93 -0.15 4.03
N ALA A 89 17.45 -0.16 2.81
CA ALA A 89 17.98 -1.01 1.75
C ALA A 89 19.40 -0.59 1.35
N VAL A 90 20.10 -1.49 0.68
CA VAL A 90 21.41 -1.24 0.10
C VAL A 90 21.36 -1.67 -1.36
N GLY A 91 21.58 -0.73 -2.27
CA GLY A 91 21.56 -0.96 -3.71
C GLY A 91 22.97 -0.88 -4.32
N SER A 92 23.04 -0.39 -5.55
CA SER A 92 24.27 -0.28 -6.33
C SER A 92 25.32 0.55 -5.62
N ASP A 93 26.60 0.25 -5.89
CA ASP A 93 27.75 0.90 -5.26
C ASP A 93 27.76 0.80 -3.72
N SER A 94 27.02 -0.17 -3.15
CA SER A 94 26.79 -0.34 -1.70
C SER A 94 26.17 0.90 -1.03
N LEU A 95 25.43 1.69 -1.80
CA LEU A 95 24.76 2.88 -1.30
C LEU A 95 23.54 2.50 -0.46
N VAL A 96 23.40 3.17 0.69
CA VAL A 96 22.27 2.98 1.59
C VAL A 96 21.14 3.88 1.14
N HIS A 97 19.95 3.31 0.89
CA HIS A 97 18.78 4.06 0.47
C HIS A 97 18.34 5.02 1.59
N GLU A 98 17.59 6.06 1.22
CA GLU A 98 16.99 6.99 2.18
C GLU A 98 15.95 6.29 3.09
N ARG A 99 15.16 5.38 2.50
CA ARG A 99 14.03 4.71 3.16
C ARG A 99 14.19 3.19 3.16
N HIS A 100 13.39 2.53 3.98
CA HIS A 100 13.24 1.08 3.94
C HIS A 100 12.41 0.63 2.73
N SER A 101 12.68 -0.59 2.25
CA SER A 101 11.89 -1.25 1.22
C SER A 101 10.51 -1.62 1.78
N PRO A 102 9.41 -1.04 1.30
CA PRO A 102 8.08 -1.47 1.71
C PRO A 102 7.78 -2.87 1.15
N THR A 103 6.85 -3.60 1.79
CA THR A 103 6.32 -4.85 1.22
C THR A 103 5.68 -4.64 -0.16
N LEU A 104 5.74 -5.67 -1.00
CA LEU A 104 5.00 -5.74 -2.25
C LEU A 104 3.64 -6.45 -2.14
N GLU A 105 3.28 -6.95 -0.95
CA GLU A 105 2.02 -7.66 -0.76
C GLU A 105 0.82 -6.73 -0.94
N ASN A 106 -0.17 -7.21 -1.70
CA ASN A 106 -1.46 -6.58 -1.90
C ASN A 106 -1.42 -5.20 -2.59
N LEU A 107 -0.34 -4.87 -3.32
CA LEU A 107 -0.23 -3.60 -4.02
C LEU A 107 -1.18 -3.45 -5.23
N ALA A 108 -1.80 -4.54 -5.70
CA ALA A 108 -2.78 -4.47 -6.79
C ALA A 108 -3.96 -3.53 -6.48
N TRP A 109 -4.31 -3.36 -5.21
CA TRP A 109 -5.41 -2.50 -4.77
C TRP A 109 -4.96 -1.11 -4.28
N SER A 110 -3.65 -0.81 -4.33
CA SER A 110 -3.15 0.47 -3.85
C SER A 110 -3.40 1.59 -4.87
N SER A 111 -3.90 2.74 -4.41
CA SER A 111 -4.02 3.95 -5.23
C SER A 111 -2.79 4.86 -5.21
N ALA A 112 -1.81 4.59 -4.35
CA ALA A 112 -0.57 5.36 -4.27
C ALA A 112 0.63 4.49 -3.86
N LEU A 113 1.72 4.57 -4.61
CA LEU A 113 2.88 3.71 -4.42
C LEU A 113 4.11 4.52 -4.00
N LEU A 114 5.03 3.83 -3.32
CA LEU A 114 6.15 4.41 -2.57
C LEU A 114 5.67 5.22 -1.36
N TRP A 115 6.58 5.45 -0.40
CA TRP A 115 6.28 6.15 0.86
C TRP A 115 5.67 7.54 0.70
N ASP A 116 5.96 8.23 -0.40
CA ASP A 116 5.50 9.59 -0.68
C ASP A 116 4.37 9.65 -1.73
N GLY A 117 3.99 8.52 -2.31
CA GLY A 117 2.95 8.44 -3.34
C GLY A 117 3.34 9.03 -4.68
N ARG A 118 4.63 9.20 -4.98
CA ARG A 118 5.07 9.80 -6.26
C ARG A 118 4.81 8.91 -7.48
N ALA A 119 4.55 7.62 -7.27
CA ALA A 119 4.20 6.67 -8.32
C ALA A 119 2.69 6.38 -8.32
N PRO A 120 1.94 6.79 -9.37
CA PRO A 120 0.50 6.57 -9.44
C PRO A 120 0.10 5.16 -9.89
N THR A 121 1.03 4.37 -10.44
CA THR A 121 0.77 3.01 -10.96
C THR A 121 1.98 2.11 -10.73
N LEU A 122 1.77 0.79 -10.64
CA LEU A 122 2.87 -0.19 -10.53
C LEU A 122 3.81 -0.08 -11.73
N GLU A 123 3.28 0.14 -12.93
CA GLU A 123 4.07 0.37 -14.13
C GLU A 123 5.04 1.55 -13.97
N SER A 124 4.55 2.70 -13.47
CA SER A 124 5.41 3.85 -13.20
C SER A 124 6.35 3.63 -12.01
N GLN A 125 5.94 2.82 -11.01
CA GLN A 125 6.75 2.54 -9.83
C GLN A 125 8.04 1.82 -10.24
N VAL A 126 7.97 0.86 -11.17
CA VAL A 126 9.14 0.09 -11.67
C VAL A 126 10.25 0.99 -12.22
N TRP A 127 9.92 2.18 -12.76
CA TRP A 127 10.91 3.06 -13.36
C TRP A 127 11.87 3.65 -12.32
N PHE A 128 11.37 3.94 -11.12
CA PHE A 128 12.15 4.55 -10.06
C PHE A 128 13.33 3.67 -9.62
N PRO A 129 13.13 2.44 -9.12
CA PRO A 129 14.25 1.61 -8.68
C PRO A 129 15.15 1.16 -9.83
N LEU A 130 14.58 0.97 -11.03
CA LEU A 130 15.34 0.56 -12.20
C LEU A 130 16.42 1.60 -12.56
N THR A 131 16.10 2.89 -12.46
CA THR A 131 16.99 3.97 -12.93
C THR A 131 17.70 4.73 -11.81
N ALA A 132 17.27 4.60 -10.56
CA ALA A 132 17.90 5.27 -9.42
C ALA A 132 19.34 4.78 -9.19
N HIS A 133 20.27 5.71 -9.01
CA HIS A 133 21.71 5.43 -8.93
C HIS A 133 22.12 4.65 -7.68
N ASP A 134 21.31 4.75 -6.64
CA ASP A 134 21.49 4.11 -5.34
C ASP A 134 20.69 2.80 -5.25
N GLU A 135 19.96 2.42 -6.30
CA GLU A 135 19.17 1.19 -6.39
C GLU A 135 19.74 0.24 -7.47
N MET A 136 19.23 0.28 -8.70
CA MET A 136 19.68 -0.60 -9.80
C MET A 136 20.55 0.11 -10.85
N ALA A 137 20.56 1.45 -10.85
CA ALA A 137 21.41 2.32 -11.67
C ALA A 137 21.42 2.03 -13.18
N GLN A 138 20.35 1.45 -13.74
CA GLN A 138 20.36 0.95 -15.11
C GLN A 138 20.18 2.06 -16.17
N ASP A 139 20.89 1.93 -17.30
CA ASP A 139 20.58 2.65 -18.53
C ASP A 139 19.52 1.86 -19.33
N VAL A 140 18.37 2.48 -19.53
CA VAL A 140 17.21 1.82 -20.16
C VAL A 140 17.46 1.44 -21.62
N ARG A 141 18.30 2.21 -22.34
CA ARG A 141 18.65 1.89 -23.74
C ARG A 141 19.58 0.69 -23.78
N GLN A 142 20.61 0.68 -22.93
CA GLN A 142 21.50 -0.47 -22.78
C GLN A 142 20.72 -1.73 -22.41
N LEU A 143 19.82 -1.65 -21.43
CA LEU A 143 18.97 -2.77 -21.03
C LEU A 143 18.11 -3.28 -22.20
N GLN A 144 17.52 -2.38 -22.99
CA GLN A 144 16.73 -2.78 -24.14
C GLN A 144 17.57 -3.53 -25.19
N GLU A 145 18.80 -3.09 -25.43
CA GLU A 145 19.75 -3.79 -26.33
C GLU A 145 20.14 -5.17 -25.79
N GLU A 146 20.45 -5.25 -24.49
CA GLU A 146 20.82 -6.51 -23.82
C GLU A 146 19.67 -7.54 -23.87
N LEU A 147 18.46 -7.13 -23.51
CA LEU A 147 17.27 -8.00 -23.59
C LEU A 147 16.92 -8.35 -25.04
N GLY A 148 17.20 -7.45 -26.00
CA GLY A 148 17.00 -7.66 -27.43
C GLY A 148 17.98 -8.67 -28.05
N ALA A 149 19.13 -8.87 -27.43
CA ALA A 149 20.12 -9.87 -27.84
C ALA A 149 19.83 -11.29 -27.29
N ASP A 150 18.94 -11.43 -26.30
CA ASP A 150 18.53 -12.72 -25.74
C ASP A 150 17.26 -13.23 -26.47
N GLU A 151 17.44 -14.25 -27.32
CA GLU A 151 16.34 -14.85 -28.10
C GLU A 151 15.15 -15.30 -27.23
N ASN A 152 15.40 -15.73 -25.98
CA ASN A 152 14.34 -16.14 -25.08
C ASN A 152 13.53 -14.93 -24.59
N TYR A 153 14.18 -13.79 -24.36
CA TYR A 153 13.46 -12.56 -24.02
C TYR A 153 12.67 -12.06 -25.22
N VAL A 154 13.26 -12.03 -26.41
CA VAL A 154 12.54 -11.66 -27.65
C VAL A 154 11.26 -12.48 -27.81
N ALA A 155 11.35 -13.80 -27.66
CA ALA A 155 10.19 -14.69 -27.71
C ALA A 155 9.16 -14.40 -26.59
N SER A 156 9.63 -14.20 -25.35
CA SER A 156 8.75 -13.93 -24.20
C SER A 156 8.00 -12.60 -24.34
N PHE A 157 8.68 -11.54 -24.81
CA PHE A 157 8.06 -10.25 -25.09
C PHE A 157 7.08 -10.33 -26.26
N ALA A 158 7.41 -11.06 -27.33
CA ALA A 158 6.49 -11.26 -28.45
C ALA A 158 5.20 -11.99 -28.03
N ALA A 159 5.31 -12.98 -27.12
CA ALA A 159 4.15 -13.68 -26.57
C ALA A 159 3.31 -12.81 -25.62
N ALA A 160 3.96 -12.02 -24.75
CA ALA A 160 3.29 -11.17 -23.77
C ALA A 160 2.68 -9.90 -24.39
N TYR A 161 3.34 -9.34 -25.42
CA TYR A 161 3.00 -8.06 -26.06
C TYR A 161 3.18 -8.12 -27.60
N PRO A 162 2.31 -8.85 -28.33
CA PRO A 162 2.40 -8.98 -29.77
C PRO A 162 2.50 -7.61 -30.48
N GLY A 163 3.54 -7.44 -31.30
CA GLY A 163 3.76 -6.24 -32.10
C GLY A 163 4.24 -4.99 -31.35
N LYS A 164 4.47 -5.05 -30.03
CA LYS A 164 4.95 -3.90 -29.23
C LYS A 164 6.46 -3.87 -29.03
N GLY A 165 7.13 -5.01 -29.16
CA GLY A 165 8.58 -5.13 -28.99
C GLY A 165 9.04 -5.02 -27.52
N ILE A 166 10.36 -4.97 -27.33
CA ILE A 166 10.98 -4.75 -26.02
C ILE A 166 11.15 -3.25 -25.81
N SER A 167 10.61 -2.74 -24.71
CA SER A 167 10.68 -1.34 -24.32
C SER A 167 10.52 -1.21 -22.80
N LEU A 168 10.83 -0.04 -22.25
CA LEU A 168 10.52 0.26 -20.85
C LEU A 168 9.03 0.08 -20.54
N ILE A 169 8.15 0.44 -21.47
CA ILE A 169 6.68 0.32 -21.28
C ILE A 169 6.28 -1.14 -21.12
N THR A 170 6.71 -2.03 -22.01
CA THR A 170 6.36 -3.46 -21.96
C THR A 170 7.06 -4.18 -20.81
N LEU A 171 8.30 -3.77 -20.47
CA LEU A 171 9.03 -4.29 -19.33
C LEU A 171 8.31 -3.97 -18.02
N SER A 172 8.00 -2.69 -17.79
CA SER A 172 7.31 -2.25 -16.59
C SER A 172 5.90 -2.80 -16.49
N ALA A 173 5.18 -2.91 -17.61
CA ALA A 173 3.89 -3.60 -17.65
C ALA A 173 4.01 -5.07 -17.22
N ALA A 174 5.05 -5.79 -17.65
CA ALA A 174 5.24 -7.19 -17.28
C ALA A 174 5.53 -7.33 -15.78
N VAL A 175 6.50 -6.57 -15.27
CA VAL A 175 6.88 -6.57 -13.85
C VAL A 175 5.67 -6.18 -12.99
N ALA A 176 4.92 -5.16 -13.38
CA ALA A 176 3.69 -4.75 -12.69
C ALA A 176 2.61 -5.85 -12.70
N THR A 177 2.44 -6.60 -13.81
CA THR A 177 1.52 -7.75 -13.85
C THR A 177 1.95 -8.82 -12.84
N PHE A 178 3.25 -9.10 -12.70
CA PHE A 178 3.75 -10.02 -11.67
C PHE A 178 3.52 -9.48 -10.26
N GLN A 179 3.85 -8.21 -10.00
CA GLN A 179 3.67 -7.58 -8.69
C GLN A 179 2.21 -7.60 -8.22
N ARG A 180 1.23 -7.45 -9.11
CA ARG A 180 -0.20 -7.52 -8.75
C ARG A 180 -0.60 -8.86 -8.16
N GLU A 181 0.04 -9.94 -8.59
CA GLU A 181 -0.22 -11.29 -8.11
C GLU A 181 0.54 -11.61 -6.79
N ILE A 182 1.31 -10.65 -6.25
CA ILE A 182 1.90 -10.77 -4.91
C ILE A 182 0.81 -10.44 -3.89
N VAL A 183 0.03 -11.48 -3.56
CA VAL A 183 -1.16 -11.38 -2.71
C VAL A 183 -0.92 -12.19 -1.44
N SER A 184 -1.13 -11.56 -0.28
CA SER A 184 -0.91 -12.24 1.01
C SER A 184 -1.86 -13.43 1.18
N PRO A 185 -1.48 -14.49 1.92
CA PRO A 185 -2.41 -15.57 2.24
C PRO A 185 -3.58 -15.08 3.10
N MET A 186 -4.63 -15.88 3.22
CA MET A 186 -5.73 -15.64 4.17
C MET A 186 -5.21 -15.63 5.61
N ALA A 187 -5.22 -14.45 6.24
CA ALA A 187 -4.89 -14.32 7.64
C ALA A 187 -6.01 -14.89 8.53
N PRO A 188 -5.71 -15.24 9.79
CA PRO A 188 -6.76 -15.60 10.76
C PRO A 188 -7.82 -14.48 10.94
N PHE A 189 -7.40 -13.22 10.82
CA PHE A 189 -8.32 -12.08 10.86
C PHE A 189 -9.32 -12.10 9.70
N ASP A 190 -8.86 -12.38 8.48
CA ASP A 190 -9.73 -12.43 7.30
C ASP A 190 -10.80 -13.52 7.43
N ARG A 191 -10.41 -14.72 7.88
CA ARG A 191 -11.35 -15.82 8.15
C ARG A 191 -12.38 -15.44 9.22
N TRP A 192 -11.96 -14.71 10.26
CA TRP A 192 -12.87 -14.21 11.28
C TRP A 192 -13.87 -13.20 10.72
N VAL A 193 -13.41 -12.31 9.83
CA VAL A 193 -14.26 -11.37 9.09
C VAL A 193 -15.28 -12.13 8.22
N ASP A 194 -14.86 -13.21 7.57
CA ASP A 194 -15.73 -14.07 6.75
C ASP A 194 -16.61 -15.05 7.56
N GLY A 195 -16.63 -14.93 8.89
CA GLY A 195 -17.59 -15.63 9.77
C GLY A 195 -17.02 -16.82 10.55
N GLU A 196 -15.75 -17.17 10.39
CA GLU A 196 -15.10 -18.18 11.23
C GLU A 196 -14.80 -17.61 12.63
N GLU A 197 -15.79 -17.63 13.53
CA GLU A 197 -15.70 -16.96 14.83
C GLU A 197 -14.52 -17.37 15.71
N GLN A 198 -13.97 -18.57 15.51
CA GLN A 198 -12.83 -19.09 16.27
C GLN A 198 -11.48 -18.88 15.57
N ALA A 199 -11.44 -18.22 14.41
CA ALA A 199 -10.19 -17.97 13.69
C ALA A 199 -9.25 -17.01 14.43
N ILE A 200 -9.79 -16.14 15.29
CA ILE A 200 -9.01 -15.31 16.21
C ILE A 200 -9.49 -15.47 17.65
N ASN A 201 -8.58 -15.27 18.60
CA ASN A 201 -8.88 -15.38 20.02
C ASN A 201 -9.58 -14.12 20.58
N THR A 202 -10.05 -14.20 21.83
CA THR A 202 -10.72 -13.10 22.53
C THR A 202 -9.85 -11.84 22.63
N GLN A 203 -8.54 -11.99 22.82
CA GLN A 203 -7.61 -10.85 22.92
C GLN A 203 -7.53 -10.10 21.58
N ALA A 204 -7.49 -10.81 20.45
CA ALA A 204 -7.50 -10.20 19.12
C ALA A 204 -8.82 -9.47 18.85
N LYS A 205 -9.98 -10.03 19.26
CA LYS A 205 -11.29 -9.34 19.17
C LYS A 205 -11.31 -8.05 20.00
N GLN A 206 -10.77 -8.10 21.22
CA GLN A 206 -10.64 -6.90 22.07
C GLN A 206 -9.67 -5.87 21.47
N GLY A 207 -8.57 -6.31 20.88
CA GLY A 207 -7.62 -5.46 20.16
C GLY A 207 -8.27 -4.78 18.96
N PHE A 208 -9.09 -5.50 18.19
CA PHE A 208 -9.85 -4.92 17.08
C PHE A 208 -10.87 -3.88 17.56
N ALA A 209 -11.63 -4.15 18.63
CA ALA A 209 -12.54 -3.15 19.21
C ALA A 209 -11.80 -1.88 19.70
N LEU A 210 -10.59 -2.04 20.26
CA LEU A 210 -9.75 -0.89 20.62
C LEU A 210 -9.33 -0.10 19.38
N PHE A 211 -8.84 -0.81 18.35
CA PHE A 211 -8.34 -0.29 17.09
C PHE A 211 -9.40 0.51 16.32
N THR A 212 -10.63 0.00 16.21
CA THR A 212 -11.73 0.65 15.50
C THR A 212 -12.52 1.65 16.35
N GLY A 213 -12.32 1.63 17.67
CA GLY A 213 -13.01 2.49 18.62
C GLY A 213 -12.09 3.55 19.19
N LYS A 214 -11.94 3.52 20.51
CA LYS A 214 -11.33 4.60 21.30
C LYS A 214 -9.85 4.88 21.00
N ALA A 215 -9.10 3.98 20.36
CA ALA A 215 -7.71 4.26 19.96
C ALA A 215 -7.61 5.05 18.65
N GLY A 216 -8.69 5.12 17.85
CA GLY A 216 -8.75 5.90 16.62
C GLY A 216 -7.84 5.41 15.49
N CYS A 217 -7.28 4.19 15.59
CA CYS A 217 -6.33 3.67 14.60
C CYS A 217 -6.96 3.53 13.21
N SER A 218 -8.24 3.13 13.15
CA SER A 218 -8.98 2.97 11.90
C SER A 218 -9.32 4.28 11.19
N ALA A 219 -8.96 5.45 11.74
CA ALA A 219 -9.12 6.74 11.08
C ALA A 219 -8.22 6.85 9.82
N CYS A 220 -7.04 6.22 9.85
CA CYS A 220 -6.12 6.13 8.72
C CYS A 220 -5.94 4.66 8.26
N HIS A 221 -6.02 3.71 9.19
CA HIS A 221 -5.81 2.29 8.91
C HIS A 221 -7.14 1.52 8.79
N SER A 222 -7.85 1.75 7.70
CA SER A 222 -9.19 1.18 7.46
C SER A 222 -9.18 0.11 6.36
N GLY A 223 -10.31 -0.59 6.20
CA GLY A 223 -10.46 -1.59 5.14
C GLY A 223 -9.63 -2.86 5.36
N TRP A 224 -9.79 -3.82 4.46
CA TRP A 224 -9.14 -5.13 4.56
C TRP A 224 -7.60 -5.06 4.51
N ARG A 225 -7.01 -4.02 3.90
CA ARG A 225 -5.56 -3.77 3.89
C ARG A 225 -5.06 -2.95 5.08
N PHE A 226 -5.94 -2.51 5.98
CA PHE A 226 -5.59 -1.63 7.09
C PHE A 226 -4.89 -0.33 6.63
N THR A 227 -5.40 0.27 5.56
CA THR A 227 -4.96 1.55 5.00
C THR A 227 -6.10 2.19 4.22
N ASP A 228 -6.27 3.50 4.36
CA ASP A 228 -7.16 4.30 3.53
C ASP A 228 -6.50 4.81 2.22
N ASP A 229 -5.23 4.42 1.99
CA ASP A 229 -4.34 4.90 0.92
C ASP A 229 -4.19 6.44 0.85
N ALA A 230 -4.53 7.15 1.92
CA ALA A 230 -4.36 8.58 2.02
C ALA A 230 -3.05 8.94 2.73
N PHE A 231 -2.65 10.21 2.59
CA PHE A 231 -1.46 10.75 3.24
C PHE A 231 -1.86 11.50 4.49
N HIS A 232 -1.17 11.18 5.58
CA HIS A 232 -1.43 11.74 6.90
C HIS A 232 -0.14 12.30 7.49
N ASP A 233 -0.27 13.28 8.38
CA ASP A 233 0.83 13.69 9.25
C ASP A 233 1.07 12.58 10.28
N THR A 234 2.26 12.00 10.27
CA THR A 234 2.63 10.90 11.16
C THR A 234 3.02 11.37 12.56
N GLY A 235 3.10 12.68 12.80
CA GLY A 235 3.51 13.26 14.08
C GLY A 235 4.97 12.98 14.44
N LEU A 236 5.76 12.45 13.50
CA LEU A 236 7.20 12.30 13.66
C LEU A 236 7.86 13.68 13.50
N PRO A 237 8.94 13.98 14.27
CA PRO A 237 9.68 15.22 14.08
C PRO A 237 10.14 15.35 12.63
N ALA A 238 10.13 16.58 12.11
CA ALA A 238 10.67 16.86 10.78
C ALA A 238 12.17 16.53 10.77
N GLY A 239 12.53 15.40 10.15
CA GLY A 239 13.90 15.01 9.88
C GLY A 239 14.36 15.54 8.51
N GLU A 240 15.42 14.93 7.96
CA GLU A 240 15.88 15.21 6.60
C GLU A 240 14.89 14.72 5.53
N ASP A 241 14.05 13.74 5.88
CA ASP A 241 12.99 13.22 5.03
C ASP A 241 11.67 13.98 5.24
N SER A 242 11.38 14.91 4.33
CA SER A 242 10.13 15.68 4.31
C SER A 242 8.96 14.95 3.64
N GLY A 243 9.13 13.67 3.28
CA GLY A 243 8.04 12.83 2.81
C GLY A 243 7.39 13.37 1.54
N ARG A 244 6.06 13.39 1.54
CA ARG A 244 5.23 13.90 0.43
C ARG A 244 5.40 15.39 0.17
N TYR A 245 5.88 16.18 1.14
CA TYR A 245 6.05 17.63 0.99
C TYR A 245 6.90 17.99 -0.24
N ARG A 246 7.91 17.16 -0.55
CA ARG A 246 8.80 17.29 -1.72
C ARG A 246 8.06 17.35 -3.07
N PHE A 247 6.86 16.80 -3.14
CA PHE A 247 6.06 16.68 -4.36
C PHE A 247 4.77 17.53 -4.35
N SER A 248 4.52 18.29 -3.27
CA SER A 248 3.35 19.17 -3.21
C SER A 248 3.58 20.45 -4.04
N ARG A 249 2.66 20.78 -4.96
CA ARG A 249 2.80 21.94 -5.87
C ARG A 249 2.65 23.30 -5.16
N ASP A 250 2.08 23.32 -3.95
CA ASP A 250 1.73 24.54 -3.23
C ASP A 250 2.54 24.75 -1.94
N GLY A 251 3.64 24.01 -1.73
CA GLY A 251 4.43 24.14 -0.49
C GLY A 251 3.63 23.74 0.75
N GLY A 252 2.90 22.62 0.68
CA GLY A 252 2.10 22.10 1.79
C GLY A 252 0.89 22.96 2.11
N SER A 253 -0.25 22.69 1.47
CA SER A 253 -1.53 23.08 2.06
C SER A 253 -1.74 22.24 3.33
N ALA A 254 -1.32 22.85 4.45
CA ALA A 254 -1.58 22.50 5.85
C ALA A 254 -0.99 21.19 6.36
N LEU A 255 0.32 21.17 6.65
CA LEU A 255 0.73 20.58 7.92
C LEU A 255 0.40 21.61 9.02
N PRO A 256 -0.32 21.25 10.10
CA PRO A 256 -0.37 22.11 11.27
C PRO A 256 1.08 22.39 11.73
N PRO A 257 1.37 23.59 12.28
CA PRO A 257 2.72 23.87 12.77
C PRO A 257 3.16 22.76 13.72
N ALA A 258 4.39 22.28 13.55
CA ALA A 258 5.02 21.31 14.44
C ALA A 258 4.73 21.75 15.88
N ARG A 259 4.18 20.85 16.70
CA ARG A 259 3.93 21.17 18.11
C ARG A 259 5.28 21.55 18.73
N PRO A 260 5.38 22.70 19.41
CA PRO A 260 6.53 22.95 20.24
C PRO A 260 6.59 21.85 21.31
N ASP A 261 7.82 21.38 21.50
CA ASP A 261 8.36 20.48 22.50
C ASP A 261 7.76 20.62 23.92
#